data_AF-A0A838SGZ2-F1
#
_entry.id   AF-A0A838SGZ2-F1
#
_cell.length_a   1.000
_cell.length_b   1.000
_cell.length_c   1.000
_cell.angle_alpha   90.00
_cell.angle_beta   90.00
_cell.angle_gamma   90.00
#
_symmetry.space_group_name_H-M   'P 1'
#
loop_
_entity.id
_entity.type
_entity.pdbx_description
1 polymer ?
#
loop_
_entity_poly.entity_id
_entity_poly.type
_entity_poly.pdbx_seq_one_letter_code
_entity_poly.pdbx_strand_id
1 'polypeptide(L)' 'MSTGDEQADLPHILQSHSANRAVLRGHLQLYRAVMFGDSGLSRTEREAMAVAVSAVNDCHY' A
#
# COMPACT_ATOMS: atom_id res chain seq x y z
N MET A 1 -30.31 15.86 3.72
CA MET A 1 -29.09 15.32 4.37
C MET A 1 -28.71 14.07 3.61
N SER A 2 -27.95 14.20 2.51
CA SER A 2 -27.39 13.04 1.84
C SER A 2 -26.21 12.55 2.67
N THR A 3 -26.36 11.39 3.29
CA THR A 3 -25.23 10.59 3.75
C THR A 3 -24.50 10.10 2.49
N GLY A 4 -23.58 10.92 1.99
CA GLY A 4 -22.62 10.47 1.00
C GLY A 4 -21.66 9.53 1.71
N ASP A 5 -21.69 8.26 1.33
CA ASP A 5 -20.71 7.27 1.76
C ASP A 5 -19.29 7.82 1.52
N GLU A 6 -18.54 8.10 2.59
CA GLU A 6 -17.07 8.07 2.56
C GLU A 6 -16.64 6.61 2.39
N GLN A 7 -16.93 6.03 1.22
CA GLN A 7 -16.24 4.81 0.81
C GLN A 7 -14.76 5.21 0.68
N ALA A 8 -13.97 4.91 1.70
CA ALA A 8 -12.53 4.97 1.57
C ALA A 8 -12.16 4.17 0.31
N ASP A 9 -11.58 4.85 -0.69
CA ASP A 9 -11.23 4.22 -1.96
C ASP A 9 -10.37 2.99 -1.65
N LEU A 10 -10.90 1.81 -1.96
CA LEU A 10 -10.20 0.55 -1.75
C LEU A 10 -9.01 0.54 -2.73
N PRO A 11 -7.75 0.47 -2.24
CA PRO A 11 -6.60 0.44 -3.14
C PRO A 11 -6.72 -0.74 -4.11
N HIS A 12 -6.61 -0.47 -5.42
CA HIS A 12 -6.80 -1.49 -6.46
C HIS A 12 -5.84 -2.69 -6.32
N ILE A 13 -4.67 -2.52 -5.71
CA ILE A 13 -3.73 -3.61 -5.39
C ILE A 13 -4.34 -4.63 -4.42
N LEU A 14 -5.17 -4.18 -3.46
CA LEU A 14 -5.89 -5.07 -2.55
C LEU A 14 -7.02 -5.80 -3.28
N GLN A 15 -7.69 -5.12 -4.21
CA GLN A 15 -8.69 -5.76 -5.07
C GLN A 15 -8.05 -6.82 -5.98
N SER A 16 -6.90 -6.53 -6.58
CA SER A 16 -6.13 -7.48 -7.40
C SER A 16 -5.74 -8.75 -6.62
N HIS A 17 -5.29 -8.59 -5.38
CA HIS A 17 -4.95 -9.73 -4.51
C HIS A 17 -6.16 -10.44 -3.89
N SER A 18 -7.36 -9.85 -3.94
CA SER A 18 -8.56 -10.38 -3.26
C SER A 18 -9.01 -11.76 -3.76
N ALA A 19 -8.68 -12.11 -5.01
CA ALA A 19 -8.99 -13.42 -5.59
C ALA A 19 -8.33 -14.59 -4.83
N ASN A 20 -7.22 -14.32 -4.11
CA ASN A 20 -6.57 -15.30 -3.25
C ASN A 20 -6.34 -14.73 -1.85
N ARG A 21 -7.13 -15.23 -0.88
CA ARG A 21 -7.06 -14.77 0.52
C ARG A 21 -5.69 -14.93 1.17
N ALA A 22 -4.92 -15.95 0.81
CA ALA A 22 -3.58 -16.12 1.36
C ALA A 22 -2.63 -15.03 0.83
N VAL A 23 -2.72 -14.70 -0.46
CA VAL A 23 -1.93 -13.63 -1.09
C VAL A 23 -2.30 -12.27 -0.52
N LEU A 24 -3.60 -11.94 -0.42
CA LEU A 24 -4.06 -10.67 0.17
C LEU A 24 -3.51 -10.47 1.59
N ARG A 25 -3.57 -11.51 2.44
CA ARG A 25 -3.03 -11.45 3.81
C ARG A 25 -1.51 -11.27 3.81
N GLY A 26 -0.80 -12.01 2.96
CA GLY A 26 0.65 -11.89 2.82
C GLY A 26 1.08 -10.48 2.40
N HIS A 27 0.40 -9.91 1.39
CA HIS A 27 0.64 -8.54 0.94
C HIS A 27 0.40 -7.52 2.07
N LEU A 28 -0.74 -7.60 2.76
CA LEU A 28 -1.05 -6.68 3.86
C LEU A 28 -0.05 -6.77 5.02
N GLN A 29 0.41 -7.98 5.35
CA GLN A 29 1.41 -8.18 6.39
C GLN A 29 2.74 -7.53 5.99
N LEU A 30 3.21 -7.79 4.77
CA LEU A 30 4.44 -7.20 4.25
C LEU A 30 4.37 -5.68 4.21
N TYR A 31 3.33 -5.13 3.58
CA TYR A 31 3.14 -3.69 3.45
C TYR A 31 3.13 -2.99 4.81
N ARG A 32 2.40 -3.54 5.78
CA ARG A 32 2.35 -2.98 7.14
C ARG A 32 3.71 -3.04 7.84
N ALA A 33 4.40 -4.17 7.76
CA ALA A 33 5.71 -4.33 8.38
C ALA A 33 6.74 -3.34 7.80
N VAL A 34 6.75 -3.17 6.48
CA VAL A 34 7.68 -2.26 5.81
C VAL A 34 7.35 -0.80 6.12
N MET A 35 6.11 -0.38 5.89
CA MET A 35 5.74 1.05 5.91
C MET A 35 5.44 1.62 7.30
N PHE A 36 4.93 0.77 8.20
CA PHE A 36 4.43 1.20 9.53
C PHE A 36 5.09 0.48 10.70
N GLY A 37 5.86 -0.58 10.45
CA GLY A 37 6.60 -1.27 11.50
C GLY A 37 7.74 -0.44 12.07
N ASP A 38 8.22 -0.86 13.25
CA ASP A 38 9.39 -0.28 13.91
C ASP A 38 10.61 -0.33 12.98
N SER A 39 11.27 0.81 12.84
CA SER A 39 12.40 0.99 11.94
C SER A 39 13.22 2.20 12.39
N GLY A 40 14.51 2.19 12.05
CA GLY A 40 15.35 3.39 12.13
C GLY A 40 15.01 4.45 11.07
N LEU A 41 14.10 4.15 10.13
CA LEU A 41 13.63 5.05 9.10
C LEU A 41 12.23 5.57 9.41
N SER A 42 12.04 6.87 9.20
CA SER A 42 10.73 7.50 9.22
C SER A 42 9.83 6.97 8.10
N ARG A 43 8.51 7.22 8.21
CA ARG A 43 7.57 6.91 7.13
C ARG A 43 7.94 7.67 5.84
N THR A 44 8.29 8.96 5.94
CA THR A 44 8.63 9.78 4.78
C THR A 44 9.87 9.26 4.05
N GLU A 45 10.91 8.80 4.77
CA GLU A 45 12.10 8.21 4.14
C GLU A 45 11.76 6.92 3.38
N ARG A 46 10.88 6.09 3.94
CA ARG A 46 10.41 4.87 3.27
C ARG A 46 9.60 5.18 2.01
N GLU A 47 8.72 6.18 2.06
CA GLU A 47 7.99 6.65 0.87
C GLU A 47 8.95 7.25 -0.18
N ALA A 48 9.99 7.99 0.23
CA ALA A 48 10.99 8.53 -0.69
C ALA A 48 11.73 7.41 -1.43
N MET A 49 12.10 6.33 -0.73
CA MET A 49 12.65 5.13 -1.35
C MET A 49 11.66 4.47 -2.31
N ALA A 50 10.39 4.33 -1.92
CA ALA A 50 9.35 3.75 -2.76
C ALA A 50 9.19 4.54 -4.07
N VAL A 51 9.09 5.87 -3.99
CA VAL A 51 8.96 6.76 -5.17
C VAL A 51 10.21 6.70 -6.06
N ALA A 52 11.41 6.72 -5.47
CA ALA A 52 12.65 6.63 -6.24
C ALA A 52 12.75 5.30 -7.01
N VAL A 53 12.40 4.18 -6.37
CA VAL A 53 12.37 2.86 -7.01
C VAL A 53 11.29 2.78 -8.08
N SER A 54 10.09 3.34 -7.85
CA SER A 54 9.02 3.39 -8.84
C SER A 54 9.42 4.19 -10.07
N ALA A 55 10.09 5.35 -9.88
CA ALA A 55 10.56 6.19 -10.98
C ALA A 55 11.62 5.48 -11.84
N VAL A 56 12.56 4.75 -11.22
CA VAL A 56 13.57 3.95 -11.95
C VAL A 56 12.93 2.83 -12.76
N ASN A 57 11.81 2.29 -12.29
CA ASN A 57 11.10 1.19 -12.94
C ASN A 57 9.95 1.63 -13.86
N ASP A 58 9.73 2.94 -14.04
CA ASP A 58 8.58 3.50 -14.75
C ASP A 58 7.23 2.90 -14.27
N CYS A 59 7.11 2.68 -12.96
CA CYS A 59 5.92 2.11 -12.35
C CYS A 59 4.86 3.21 -12.15
N HIS A 60 3.84 3.20 -13.01
CA HIS A 60 2.79 4.24 -13.04
C HIS A 60 1.71 4.12 -11.96
N TYR A 61 1.43 2.90 -11.51
CA TYR A 61 0.42 2.62 -10.48
C TYR A 61 0.73 3.35 -9.17
#